data_AF-A0AAP7FJR5-F1
#
_entry.id   AF-A0AAP7FJR5-F1
#
_cell.length_a   1.000
_cell.length_b   1.000
_cell.length_c   1.000
_cell.angle_alpha   90.00
_cell.angle_beta   90.00
_cell.angle_gamma   90.00
#
_symmetry.space_group_name_H-M   'P 1'
#
loop_
_entity.id
_entity.type
_entity.pdbx_description
1 polymer ?
#
loop_
_entity_poly.entity_id
_entity_poly.type
_entity_poly.pdbx_seq_one_letter_code
_entity_poly.pdbx_strand_id
1 'polypeptide(L)'
;MRTLLDPSNVELKKVLDQLALEDVDITARAIARHHSLLKNASAFTRNPARMKLIVESRQKQLEARAAAASLSSFDVHDKKSQRLNRDNEVLVLKLKRLIAAHAGLIRAVQLAGGMSALERFWKEYKEVGDAVQILDAAPAKAMVVDIK
;
A
#
# COMPACT_ATOMS: atom_id res chain seq x y z
N MET A 1 -27.91 -49.19 27.86
CA MET A 1 -26.79 -48.87 26.96
C MET A 1 -26.84 -47.38 26.62
N ARG A 2 -25.76 -46.61 26.82
CA ARG A 2 -25.69 -45.22 26.33
C ARG A 2 -25.55 -45.27 24.81
N THR A 3 -26.49 -44.68 24.08
CA THR A 3 -26.42 -44.51 22.63
C THR A 3 -25.17 -43.72 22.28
N LEU A 4 -24.32 -44.27 21.41
CA LEU A 4 -23.16 -43.56 20.87
C LEU A 4 -23.68 -42.50 19.91
N LEU A 5 -23.74 -41.25 20.38
CA LEU A 5 -24.09 -40.10 19.54
C LEU A 5 -22.96 -39.89 18.52
N ASP A 6 -23.31 -39.89 17.23
CA ASP A 6 -22.41 -39.87 16.06
C ASP A 6 -21.28 -40.94 16.11
N PRO A 7 -21.60 -42.22 15.88
CA PRO A 7 -20.62 -43.31 15.96
C PRO A 7 -19.63 -43.32 14.79
N SER A 8 -20.06 -42.83 13.62
CA SER A 8 -19.26 -42.79 12.38
C SER A 8 -18.55 -41.45 12.16
N ASN A 9 -18.75 -40.46 13.04
CA ASN A 9 -18.20 -39.11 12.95
C ASN A 9 -18.57 -38.38 11.63
N VAL A 10 -19.73 -38.71 11.04
CA VAL A 10 -20.15 -38.15 9.74
C VAL A 10 -20.56 -36.70 9.91
N GLU A 11 -21.26 -36.40 10.99
CA GLU A 11 -21.68 -35.05 11.30
C GLU A 11 -20.48 -34.19 11.72
N LEU A 12 -19.57 -34.75 12.51
CA LEU A 12 -18.31 -34.09 12.84
C LEU A 12 -17.53 -33.66 11.60
N LYS A 13 -17.40 -34.52 10.58
CA LYS A 13 -16.72 -34.17 9.32
C LYS A 13 -17.40 -33.00 8.61
N LYS A 14 -18.73 -33.02 8.49
CA LYS A 14 -19.50 -31.92 7.88
C LYS A 14 -19.29 -30.59 8.60
N VAL A 15 -19.28 -30.60 9.93
CA VAL A 15 -19.03 -29.40 10.73
C VAL A 15 -17.60 -28.90 10.53
N LEU A 16 -16.61 -29.78 10.44
CA LEU A 16 -15.21 -29.40 10.17
C LEU A 16 -15.06 -28.78 8.79
N ASP A 17 -15.69 -29.36 7.77
CA ASP A 17 -15.70 -28.83 6.41
C ASP A 17 -16.37 -27.45 6.36
N GLN A 18 -17.49 -27.29 7.07
CA GLN A 18 -18.18 -25.99 7.19
C GLN A 18 -17.29 -24.94 7.86
N LEU A 19 -16.66 -25.26 9.00
CA LEU A 19 -15.78 -24.32 9.70
C LEU A 19 -14.57 -23.93 8.85
N ALA A 20 -14.03 -24.86 8.07
CA ALA A 20 -12.95 -24.56 7.13
C ALA A 20 -13.41 -23.64 5.99
N LEU A 21 -14.62 -23.85 5.46
CA LEU A 21 -15.21 -23.03 4.40
C LEU A 21 -15.52 -21.60 4.86
N GLU A 22 -16.04 -21.45 6.08
CA GLU A 22 -16.36 -20.15 6.70
C GLU A 22 -15.13 -19.44 7.29
N ASP A 23 -13.93 -20.03 7.14
CA ASP A 23 -12.67 -19.57 7.74
C ASP A 23 -12.74 -19.35 9.26
N VAL A 24 -13.51 -20.18 9.96
CA VAL A 24 -13.68 -20.11 11.42
C VAL A 24 -12.65 -21.01 12.13
N ASP A 25 -12.13 -20.51 13.25
CA ASP A 25 -11.44 -21.22 14.33
C ASP A 25 -11.88 -22.69 14.56
N ILE A 26 -11.21 -23.69 13.97
CA ILE A 26 -11.46 -25.11 14.28
C ILE A 26 -11.05 -25.40 15.73
N THR A 27 -11.99 -25.23 16.66
CA THR A 27 -11.85 -25.47 18.09
C THR A 27 -12.98 -26.37 18.61
N ALA A 28 -12.75 -27.14 19.68
CA ALA A 28 -13.76 -28.02 20.25
C ALA A 28 -15.04 -27.28 20.68
N ARG A 29 -14.92 -25.99 21.05
CA ARG A 29 -16.07 -25.13 21.39
C ARG A 29 -16.82 -24.67 20.14
N ALA A 30 -16.11 -24.30 19.07
CA ALA A 30 -16.75 -23.95 17.79
C ALA A 30 -17.52 -25.16 17.25
N ILE A 31 -16.89 -26.33 17.21
CA ILE A 31 -17.53 -27.58 16.77
C ILE A 31 -18.80 -27.88 17.60
N ALA A 32 -18.72 -27.75 18.92
CA ALA A 32 -19.86 -27.99 19.81
C ALA A 32 -21.07 -27.06 19.56
N ARG A 33 -20.84 -25.83 19.07
CA ARG A 33 -21.92 -24.91 18.71
C ARG A 33 -22.64 -25.36 17.44
N HIS A 34 -21.88 -25.83 16.44
CA HIS A 34 -22.37 -26.20 15.11
C HIS A 34 -22.87 -27.65 15.02
N HIS A 35 -22.41 -28.55 15.89
CA HIS A 35 -22.85 -29.95 15.91
C HIS A 35 -24.24 -30.07 16.55
N SER A 36 -25.18 -30.77 15.94
CA SER A 36 -26.56 -30.95 16.39
C SER A 36 -26.68 -31.80 17.66
N LEU A 37 -25.94 -32.91 17.75
CA LEU A 37 -26.03 -33.86 18.87
C LEU A 37 -25.01 -33.62 19.99
N LEU A 38 -23.75 -33.30 19.64
CA LEU A 38 -22.65 -33.18 20.59
C LEU A 38 -22.43 -31.71 20.98
N LYS A 39 -23.16 -31.22 21.98
CA LYS A 39 -23.11 -29.82 22.44
C LYS A 39 -22.00 -29.49 23.44
N ASN A 40 -21.22 -30.48 23.87
CA ASN A 40 -20.17 -30.30 24.88
C ASN A 40 -18.78 -30.51 24.28
N ALA A 41 -17.87 -29.56 24.49
CA ALA A 41 -16.48 -29.66 24.03
C ALA A 41 -15.77 -30.94 24.50
N SER A 42 -16.07 -31.40 25.73
CA SER A 42 -15.52 -32.63 26.30
C SER A 42 -15.89 -33.90 25.52
N ALA A 43 -17.01 -33.91 24.78
CA ALA A 43 -17.43 -35.05 23.98
C ALA A 43 -16.55 -35.27 22.73
N PHE A 44 -15.82 -34.23 22.32
CA PHE A 44 -14.83 -34.28 21.25
C PHE A 44 -13.43 -34.56 21.79
N THR A 45 -13.07 -33.96 22.93
CA THR A 45 -11.71 -34.06 23.47
C THR A 45 -11.41 -35.38 24.18
N ARG A 46 -12.43 -36.05 24.72
CA ARG A 46 -12.27 -37.36 25.38
C ARG A 46 -12.25 -38.54 24.42
N ASN A 47 -12.67 -38.36 23.17
CA ASN A 47 -12.67 -39.42 22.16
C ASN A 47 -11.44 -39.25 21.24
N PRO A 48 -10.48 -40.20 21.24
CA PRO A 48 -9.24 -40.06 20.48
C PRO A 48 -9.47 -40.03 18.96
N ALA A 49 -10.47 -40.76 18.45
CA ALA A 49 -10.78 -40.76 17.02
C ALA A 49 -11.31 -39.41 16.55
N ARG A 50 -12.14 -38.74 17.36
CA ARG A 50 -12.65 -37.39 17.07
C ARG A 50 -11.57 -36.34 17.18
N MET A 51 -10.74 -36.42 18.23
CA MET A 51 -9.62 -35.51 18.39
C MET A 51 -8.66 -35.59 17.21
N LYS A 52 -8.37 -36.79 16.71
CA LYS A 52 -7.53 -36.99 15.52
C LYS A 52 -8.07 -36.22 14.31
N LEU A 53 -9.36 -36.35 14.00
CA LEU A 53 -10.02 -35.62 12.89
C LEU A 53 -9.93 -34.11 13.06
N ILE A 54 -10.09 -33.61 14.29
CA ILE A 54 -10.02 -32.17 14.59
C ILE A 54 -8.60 -31.65 14.40
N VAL A 55 -7.59 -32.40 14.85
CA VAL A 55 -6.18 -32.02 14.70
C VAL A 55 -5.79 -32.00 13.22
N GLU A 56 -6.15 -33.02 12.45
CA GLU A 56 -5.88 -33.08 11.01
C GLU A 56 -6.54 -31.93 10.26
N SER A 57 -7.80 -31.62 10.58
CA SER A 57 -8.54 -30.54 9.92
C SER A 57 -7.98 -29.16 10.28
N ARG A 58 -7.60 -28.95 11.54
CA ARG A 58 -6.91 -27.73 11.99
C ARG A 58 -5.58 -27.55 11.27
N GLN A 59 -4.80 -28.62 11.13
CA GLN A 59 -3.51 -28.57 10.45
C GLN A 59 -3.68 -28.14 8.98
N LYS A 60 -4.64 -28.74 8.27
CA LYS A 60 -4.98 -28.36 6.88
C LYS A 60 -5.41 -26.89 6.78
N GLN A 61 -6.21 -26.38 7.72
CA GLN A 61 -6.61 -24.98 7.75
C GLN A 61 -5.40 -24.04 7.93
N LEU A 62 -4.47 -24.39 8.83
CA LEU A 62 -3.24 -23.61 9.04
C LEU A 62 -2.37 -23.59 7.78
N GLU A 63 -2.20 -24.73 7.12
CA GLU A 63 -1.45 -24.84 5.86
C GLU A 63 -2.09 -23.99 4.75
N ALA A 64 -3.41 -24.06 4.59
CA ALA A 64 -4.14 -23.25 3.63
C ALA A 64 -3.99 -21.74 3.90
N ARG A 65 -4.11 -21.32 5.16
CA ARG A 65 -3.91 -19.92 5.57
C ARG A 65 -2.47 -19.45 5.34
N ALA A 66 -1.48 -20.29 5.64
CA ALA A 66 -0.08 -19.97 5.40
C ALA A 66 0.20 -19.77 3.90
N ALA A 67 -0.31 -20.66 3.04
CA ALA A 67 -0.18 -20.53 1.60
C ALA A 67 -0.85 -19.25 1.06
N ALA A 68 -2.05 -18.93 1.54
CA ALA A 68 -2.76 -17.70 1.18
C ALA A 68 -1.99 -16.43 1.62
N ALA A 69 -1.43 -16.44 2.85
CA ALA A 69 -0.63 -15.34 3.36
C ALA A 69 0.65 -15.10 2.54
N SER A 70 1.33 -16.18 2.12
CA SER A 70 2.49 -16.08 1.24
C SER A 70 2.13 -15.45 -0.11
N LEU A 71 1.05 -15.89 -0.75
CA LEU A 71 0.58 -15.31 -2.03
C LEU A 71 0.26 -13.82 -1.91
N SER A 72 -0.41 -13.41 -0.83
CA SER A 72 -0.75 -12.00 -0.60
C SER A 72 0.48 -11.12 -0.39
N SER A 73 1.52 -11.63 0.28
CA SER A 73 2.77 -10.91 0.51
C SER A 73 3.53 -10.67 -0.81
N PHE A 74 3.58 -11.68 -1.69
CA PHE A 74 4.23 -11.55 -3.00
C PHE A 74 3.55 -10.49 -3.88
N ASP A 75 2.22 -10.48 -3.96
CA ASP A 75 1.47 -9.52 -4.78
C ASP A 75 1.60 -8.07 -4.26
N VAL A 76 1.62 -7.88 -2.94
CA VAL A 76 1.83 -6.55 -2.34
C VAL A 76 3.26 -6.03 -2.61
N HIS A 77 4.27 -6.89 -2.51
CA HIS A 77 5.65 -6.52 -2.79
C HIS A 77 5.86 -6.18 -4.27
N ASP A 78 5.25 -6.93 -5.20
CA ASP A 78 5.35 -6.69 -6.64
C ASP A 78 4.64 -5.40 -7.06
N LYS A 79 3.43 -5.14 -6.52
CA LYS A 79 2.74 -3.86 -6.77
C LYS A 79 3.52 -2.66 -6.25
N LYS A 80 4.16 -2.80 -5.09
CA LYS A 80 4.98 -1.73 -4.50
C LYS A 80 6.25 -1.47 -5.33
N SER A 81 6.94 -2.52 -5.78
CA SER A 81 8.15 -2.38 -6.61
C SER A 81 7.82 -1.73 -7.96
N GLN A 82 6.74 -2.15 -8.62
CA GLN A 82 6.28 -1.56 -9.88
C GLN A 82 5.90 -0.09 -9.73
N ARG A 83 5.26 0.29 -8.60
CA ARG A 83 4.95 1.70 -8.32
C ARG A 83 6.21 2.54 -8.15
N LEU A 84 7.17 2.06 -7.36
CA LEU A 84 8.44 2.76 -7.14
C LEU A 84 9.23 2.93 -8.44
N ASN A 85 9.22 1.93 -9.32
CA ASN A 85 9.87 2.02 -10.63
C ASN A 85 9.23 3.08 -11.52
N ARG A 86 7.89 3.11 -11.60
CA ARG A 86 7.17 4.16 -12.36
C ARG A 86 7.43 5.56 -11.81
N ASP A 87 7.42 5.72 -10.49
CA ASP A 87 7.70 7.02 -9.86
C ASP A 87 9.14 7.49 -10.20
N ASN A 88 10.10 6.56 -10.24
CA ASN A 88 11.48 6.84 -10.66
C ASN A 88 11.57 7.29 -12.14
N GLU A 89 10.89 6.60 -13.06
CA GLU A 89 10.86 6.96 -14.47
C GLU A 89 10.31 8.38 -14.69
N VAL A 90 9.25 8.74 -13.97
CA VAL A 90 8.67 10.09 -14.01
C VAL A 90 9.66 11.14 -13.50
N LEU A 91 10.36 10.86 -12.40
CA LEU A 91 11.38 11.77 -11.86
C LEU A 91 12.54 11.97 -12.84
N VAL A 92 13.02 10.90 -13.48
CA VAL A 92 14.08 10.97 -14.50
C VAL A 92 13.63 11.83 -15.69
N LEU A 93 12.39 11.69 -16.15
CA LEU A 93 11.85 12.52 -17.23
C LEU A 93 11.74 13.99 -16.84
N LYS A 94 11.30 14.29 -15.61
CA LYS A 94 11.26 15.67 -15.09
C LYS A 94 12.65 16.29 -15.02
N LEU A 95 13.64 15.54 -14.53
CA LEU A 95 15.03 15.97 -14.47
C LEU A 95 15.56 16.30 -15.88
N LYS A 96 15.34 15.41 -16.86
CA LYS A 96 15.75 15.64 -18.26
C LYS A 96 15.13 16.91 -18.85
N ARG A 97 13.83 17.15 -18.60
CA ARG A 97 13.15 18.37 -19.04
C ARG A 97 13.74 19.62 -18.38
N LEU A 98 14.03 19.55 -17.09
CA LEU A 98 14.62 20.66 -16.35
C LEU A 98 16.02 21.01 -16.88
N ILE A 99 16.85 19.99 -17.13
CA ILE A 99 18.19 20.15 -17.72
C ILE A 99 18.08 20.77 -19.11
N ALA A 100 17.17 20.27 -19.95
CA ALA A 100 16.96 20.82 -21.30
C ALA A 100 16.49 22.28 -21.25
N ALA A 101 15.59 22.63 -20.33
CA ALA A 101 15.12 24.00 -20.15
C ALA A 101 16.26 24.94 -19.70
N HIS A 102 17.08 24.51 -18.73
CA HIS A 102 18.23 25.29 -18.27
C HIS A 102 19.27 25.48 -19.37
N ALA A 103 19.61 24.41 -20.09
CA ALA A 103 20.53 24.49 -21.23
C ALA A 103 20.00 25.44 -22.32
N GLY A 104 18.68 25.41 -22.57
CA GLY A 104 18.01 26.35 -23.48
C GLY A 104 18.12 27.80 -23.01
N LEU A 105 17.88 28.08 -21.72
CA LEU A 105 18.02 29.42 -21.14
C LEU A 105 19.45 29.93 -21.23
N ILE A 106 20.44 29.12 -20.86
CA ILE A 106 21.87 29.47 -20.96
C ILE A 106 22.21 29.83 -22.40
N ARG A 107 21.76 29.00 -23.37
CA ARG A 107 22.01 29.27 -24.80
C ARG A 107 21.31 30.54 -25.28
N ALA A 108 20.09 30.80 -24.83
CA ALA A 108 19.37 32.03 -25.16
C ALA A 108 20.11 33.27 -24.63
N VAL A 109 20.58 33.23 -23.38
CA VAL A 109 21.41 34.29 -22.79
C VAL A 109 22.70 34.48 -23.59
N GLN A 110 23.39 33.39 -23.96
CA GLN A 110 24.59 33.45 -24.79
C GLN A 110 24.32 34.14 -26.15
N LEU A 111 23.23 33.78 -26.83
CA LEU A 111 22.85 34.39 -28.11
C LEU A 111 22.45 35.86 -27.97
N ALA A 112 21.90 36.26 -26.83
CA ALA A 112 21.53 37.65 -26.53
C ALA A 112 22.73 38.54 -26.15
N GLY A 113 23.95 38.02 -26.17
CA GLY A 113 25.17 38.76 -25.80
C GLY A 113 25.83 38.30 -24.50
N GLY A 114 25.39 37.17 -23.94
CA GLY A 114 26.00 36.53 -22.78
C GLY A 114 25.77 37.29 -21.47
N MET A 115 26.69 37.08 -20.52
CA MET A 115 26.57 37.64 -19.18
C MET A 115 26.64 39.17 -19.15
N SER A 116 27.42 39.80 -20.03
CA SER A 116 27.55 41.26 -20.07
C SER A 116 26.26 41.95 -20.54
N ALA A 117 25.57 41.38 -21.53
CA ALA A 117 24.26 41.87 -21.98
C ALA A 117 23.20 41.67 -20.90
N LEU A 118 23.23 40.52 -20.20
CA LEU A 118 22.31 40.22 -19.10
C LEU A 118 22.54 41.16 -17.90
N GLU A 119 23.80 41.42 -17.53
CA GLU A 119 24.16 42.35 -16.45
C GLU A 119 23.72 43.77 -16.77
N ARG A 120 23.94 44.22 -18.01
CA ARG A 120 23.47 45.54 -18.47
C ARG A 120 21.95 45.65 -18.40
N PHE A 121 21.22 44.64 -18.90
CA PHE A 121 19.76 44.61 -18.83
C PHE A 121 19.28 44.70 -17.39
N TRP A 122 19.84 43.91 -16.47
CA TRP A 122 19.43 43.93 -15.06
C TRP A 122 19.78 45.23 -14.35
N LYS A 123 20.89 45.87 -14.72
CA LYS A 123 21.26 47.19 -14.19
C LYS A 123 20.25 48.25 -14.62
N GLU A 124 19.95 48.31 -15.92
CA GLU A 124 18.94 49.24 -16.47
C GLU A 124 17.54 48.93 -15.92
N TYR A 125 17.18 47.65 -15.79
CA TYR A 125 15.91 47.21 -15.20
C TYR A 125 15.79 47.58 -13.73
N LYS A 126 16.85 47.44 -12.94
CA LYS A 126 16.88 47.87 -11.54
C LYS A 126 16.72 49.38 -11.42
N GLU A 127 17.45 50.16 -12.21
CA GLU A 127 17.34 51.62 -12.23
C GLU A 127 15.92 52.07 -12.62
N VAL A 128 15.30 51.43 -13.61
CA VAL A 128 13.89 51.67 -13.99
C VAL A 128 12.93 51.25 -12.88
N GLY A 129 13.15 50.11 -12.24
CA GLY A 129 12.34 49.63 -11.11
C GLY A 129 12.38 50.59 -9.92
N ASP A 130 13.58 51.01 -9.52
CA ASP A 130 13.81 51.98 -8.46
C ASP A 130 13.13 53.33 -8.80
N ALA A 131 13.23 53.78 -10.05
CA ALA A 131 12.59 55.02 -10.51
C ALA A 131 11.04 54.93 -10.51
N VAL A 132 10.47 53.81 -10.93
CA VAL A 132 9.02 53.56 -10.90
C VAL A 132 8.51 53.52 -9.45
N GLN A 133 9.31 52.99 -8.52
CA GLN A 133 9.00 52.95 -7.10
C GLN A 133 9.07 54.36 -6.45
N ILE A 134 10.06 55.18 -6.83
CA ILE A 134 10.18 56.58 -6.39
C ILE A 134 9.00 57.43 -6.89
N LEU A 135 8.54 57.18 -8.12
CA LEU A 135 7.44 57.91 -8.75
C LEU A 135 6.05 57.44 -8.29
N ASP A 136 5.98 56.48 -7.37
CA ASP A 136 4.74 55.80 -6.92
C ASP A 136 3.88 55.30 -8.10
N ALA A 137 4.52 55.05 -9.24
CA ALA A 137 3.92 54.58 -10.47
C ALA A 137 3.86 53.05 -10.52
N ALA A 138 4.32 52.39 -9.46
CA ALA A 138 4.23 50.96 -9.31
C ALA A 138 2.76 50.55 -9.08
N PRO A 139 2.22 49.58 -9.85
CA PRO A 139 0.87 49.10 -9.63
C PRO A 139 0.76 48.46 -8.24
N ALA A 140 -0.26 48.82 -7.46
CA ALA A 140 -0.51 48.39 -6.08
C ALA A 140 -0.58 46.86 -5.83
N LYS A 141 -0.47 46.04 -6.88
CA LYS A 141 -0.50 44.57 -6.85
C LYS A 141 0.80 43.89 -7.27
N ALA A 142 1.86 44.63 -7.63
CA ALA A 142 3.16 44.03 -7.88
C ALA A 142 3.90 43.80 -6.55
N MET A 143 3.47 42.81 -5.78
CA MET A 143 4.23 42.35 -4.62
C MET A 143 5.50 41.66 -5.12
N VAL A 144 6.66 42.26 -4.85
CA VAL A 144 7.95 41.56 -4.89
C VAL A 144 7.95 40.58 -3.71
N VAL A 145 7.91 39.29 -4.00
CA VAL A 145 7.98 38.25 -2.97
C VAL A 145 9.44 38.07 -2.58
N ASP A 146 9.79 38.47 -1.36
CA ASP A 146 11.10 38.17 -0.79
C ASP A 146 11.26 36.65 -0.64
N ILE A 147 12.18 36.07 -1.40
CA ILE A 147 12.59 34.68 -1.24
C ILE A 147 13.66 34.67 -0.14
N LYS A 148 13.26 34.29 1.07
CA LYS A 148 14.18 33.98 2.18
C LYS A 148 14.77 32.58 2.05
#